data_AF-A0A934R0H6-F1
#
_entry.id   AF-A0A934R0H6-F1
#
_cell.length_a   1.000
_cell.length_b   1.000
_cell.length_c   1.000
_cell.angle_alpha   90.00
_cell.angle_beta   90.00
_cell.angle_gamma   90.00
#
_symmetry.space_group_name_H-M   'P 1'
#
loop_
_entity.id
_entity.type
_entity.pdbx_description
1 polymer ?
#
loop_
_entity_poly.entity_id
_entity_poly.type
_entity_poly.pdbx_seq_one_letter_code
_entity_poly.pdbx_strand_id
1 'polypeptide(L)'
;MAITTKRTRFSRRLPDHVTDELCNVLAEKKIFGFNDLFERVFANLKVRNAVSGGEEMLRLRAYEKLQNLVTRGLVEKIGKEYKGTSRVHEASSAFAAAEAAAQDDA
;
A
#
# COMPACT_ATOMS: atom_id res chain seq x y z
N MET A 1 26.64 34.09 9.75
CA MET A 1 26.75 32.61 9.71
C MET A 1 25.36 32.05 9.47
N ALA A 2 25.09 31.52 8.27
CA ALA A 2 23.79 30.97 7.93
C ALA A 2 23.65 29.59 8.58
N ILE A 3 22.66 29.44 9.48
CA ILE A 3 22.34 28.18 10.12
C ILE A 3 21.49 27.41 9.12
N THR A 4 22.13 26.59 8.28
CA THR A 4 21.42 25.69 7.37
C THR A 4 20.77 24.60 8.21
N THR A 5 19.54 24.83 8.64
CA THR A 5 18.69 23.80 9.24
C THR A 5 18.36 22.79 8.15
N LYS A 6 19.21 21.75 8.05
CA LYS A 6 18.89 20.54 7.30
C LYS A 6 17.56 20.04 7.82
N ARG A 7 16.49 20.23 7.05
CA ARG A 7 15.19 19.58 7.26
C ARG A 7 15.49 18.09 7.29
N THR A 8 15.54 17.51 8.49
CA THR A 8 15.58 16.07 8.66
C THR A 8 14.27 15.57 8.07
N ARG A 9 14.32 15.09 6.82
CA ARG A 9 13.23 14.36 6.18
C ARG A 9 13.02 13.08 7.00
N PHE A 10 12.30 13.18 8.10
CA PHE A 10 11.62 12.08 8.78
C PHE A 10 10.47 11.55 7.92
N SER A 11 10.69 11.41 6.61
CA SER A 11 9.80 10.66 5.73
C SER A 11 10.58 9.46 5.20
N ARG A 12 11.20 8.71 6.12
CA ARG A 12 11.31 7.27 5.89
C ARG A 12 9.90 6.73 6.02
N ARG A 13 9.07 6.87 4.97
CA ARG A 13 7.84 6.10 4.83
C ARG A 13 8.28 4.65 5.00
N LEU A 14 7.97 4.05 6.15
CA LEU A 14 8.28 2.64 6.37
C LEU A 14 7.65 1.86 5.22
N PRO A 15 8.30 0.79 4.73
CA PRO A 15 7.69 -0.10 3.75
C PRO A 15 6.32 -0.53 4.27
N ASP A 16 5.27 -0.12 3.56
CA ASP A 16 3.91 -0.47 3.94
C ASP A 16 3.61 -1.84 3.37
N HIS A 17 4.05 -2.88 4.08
CA HIS A 17 3.91 -4.27 3.65
C HIS A 17 2.45 -4.63 3.33
N VAL A 18 1.49 -4.03 4.03
CA VAL A 18 0.05 -4.25 3.79
C VAL A 18 -0.35 -3.68 2.44
N THR A 19 0.08 -2.46 2.14
CA THR A 19 -0.19 -1.80 0.85
C THR A 19 0.50 -2.54 -0.29
N ASP A 20 1.74 -3.01 -0.10
CA ASP A 20 2.46 -3.78 -1.11
C ASP A 20 1.74 -5.09 -1.44
N GLU A 21 1.28 -5.82 -0.41
CA GLU A 21 0.51 -7.05 -0.62
C GLU A 21 -0.87 -6.78 -1.24
N LEU A 22 -1.56 -5.71 -0.83
CA LEU A 22 -2.81 -5.29 -1.47
C LEU A 22 -2.58 -5.02 -2.96
N CYS A 23 -1.52 -4.30 -3.31
CA CYS A 23 -1.17 -4.03 -4.71
C CYS A 23 -0.85 -5.32 -5.46
N ASN A 24 -0.10 -6.26 -4.86
CA ASN A 24 0.21 -7.54 -5.48
C ASN A 24 -1.04 -8.36 -5.79
N VAL A 25 -1.98 -8.48 -4.83
CA VAL A 25 -3.21 -9.25 -5.04
C VAL A 25 -4.13 -8.55 -6.04
N LEU A 26 -4.27 -7.22 -5.96
CA LEU A 26 -5.12 -6.44 -6.85
C LEU A 26 -4.55 -6.28 -8.26
N ALA A 27 -3.25 -6.51 -8.47
CA ALA A 27 -2.64 -6.56 -9.79
C ALA A 27 -3.08 -7.78 -10.61
N GLU A 28 -3.63 -8.81 -9.95
CA GLU A 28 -4.34 -9.87 -10.66
C GLU A 28 -5.55 -9.25 -11.37
N LYS A 29 -5.75 -9.57 -12.66
CA LYS A 29 -6.90 -9.10 -13.46
C LYS A 29 -8.22 -9.77 -13.03
N LYS A 30 -8.49 -9.79 -11.73
CA LYS A 30 -9.63 -10.40 -11.05
C LYS A 30 -10.28 -9.37 -10.14
N ILE A 31 -11.51 -9.68 -9.76
CA ILE A 31 -12.31 -8.89 -8.83
C ILE A 31 -12.33 -9.67 -7.51
N PHE A 32 -12.14 -8.98 -6.39
CA PHE A 32 -12.09 -9.60 -5.07
C PHE A 32 -13.06 -8.94 -4.10
N GLY A 33 -13.80 -9.74 -3.35
CA GLY A 33 -14.48 -9.27 -2.14
C GLY A 33 -13.47 -8.87 -1.06
N PHE A 34 -13.83 -7.96 -0.16
CA PHE A 34 -12.91 -7.50 0.90
C PHE A 34 -12.39 -8.64 1.78
N ASN A 35 -13.24 -9.61 2.12
CA ASN A 35 -12.83 -10.74 2.96
C ASN A 35 -11.78 -11.61 2.25
N ASP A 36 -12.06 -12.04 1.03
CA ASP A 36 -11.15 -12.85 0.22
C ASP A 36 -9.82 -12.13 -0.03
N LEU A 37 -9.90 -10.82 -0.34
CA LEU A 37 -8.73 -9.96 -0.51
C LEU A 37 -7.89 -9.93 0.77
N PHE A 38 -8.53 -9.70 1.92
CA PHE A 38 -7.86 -9.62 3.21
C PHE A 38 -7.23 -10.95 3.61
N GLU A 39 -7.94 -12.07 3.48
CA GLU A 39 -7.42 -13.41 3.79
C GLU A 39 -6.17 -13.72 2.98
N ARG A 40 -6.16 -13.36 1.69
CA ARG A 40 -5.01 -13.59 0.81
C ARG A 40 -3.83 -12.70 1.15
N VAL A 41 -4.07 -11.41 1.42
CA VAL A 41 -3.04 -10.48 1.92
C VAL A 41 -2.48 -10.97 3.26
N PHE A 42 -3.33 -11.41 4.16
CA PHE A 42 -2.92 -11.92 5.47
C PHE A 42 -2.08 -13.20 5.37
N ALA A 43 -2.48 -14.13 4.50
CA ALA A 43 -1.71 -15.34 4.22
C ALA A 43 -0.31 -15.01 3.68
N ASN A 44 -0.21 -14.07 2.72
CA ASN A 44 1.07 -13.63 2.18
C ASN A 44 1.96 -12.96 3.25
N LEU A 45 1.37 -12.09 4.09
CA LEU A 45 2.10 -11.43 5.18
C LEU A 45 2.59 -12.44 6.22
N LYS A 46 1.81 -13.49 6.51
CA LYS A 46 2.24 -14.59 7.40
C LYS A 46 3.45 -15.32 6.83
N VAL A 47 3.42 -15.67 5.54
CA VAL A 47 4.55 -16.32 4.85
C VAL A 47 5.81 -15.44 4.89
N ARG A 48 5.64 -14.12 4.80
CA ARG A 48 6.74 -13.14 4.84
C ARG A 48 7.15 -12.72 6.25
N ASN A 49 6.56 -13.28 7.30
CA ASN A 49 6.76 -12.88 8.70
C ASN A 49 6.58 -11.35 8.93
N ALA A 50 5.69 -10.72 8.16
CA ALA A 50 5.45 -9.27 8.16
C ALA A 50 4.14 -8.88 8.86
N VAL A 51 3.49 -9.81 9.54
CA VAL A 51 2.28 -9.54 10.33
C VAL A 51 2.67 -8.81 11.62
N SER A 52 2.13 -7.60 11.82
CA SER A 52 2.30 -6.84 13.06
C SER A 52 0.92 -6.47 13.64
N GLY A 53 0.73 -6.65 14.94
CA GLY A 53 -0.43 -6.11 15.68
C GLY A 53 -1.70 -6.97 15.71
N GLY A 54 -1.64 -8.25 15.34
CA GLY A 54 -2.81 -9.14 15.36
C GLY A 54 -3.73 -8.95 14.15
N GLU A 55 -4.61 -9.92 13.90
CA GLU A 55 -5.44 -10.00 12.69
C GLU A 55 -6.40 -8.81 12.57
N GLU A 56 -7.04 -8.41 13.67
CA GLU A 56 -8.07 -7.37 13.67
C GLU A 56 -7.49 -5.98 13.33
N MET A 57 -6.34 -5.62 13.92
CA MET A 57 -5.63 -4.38 13.58
C MET A 57 -5.10 -4.38 12.15
N LEU A 58 -4.73 -5.56 11.63
CA LEU A 58 -4.30 -5.67 10.24
C LEU A 58 -5.48 -5.47 9.29
N ARG A 59 -6.66 -5.97 9.65
CA ARG A 59 -7.89 -5.82 8.88
C ARG A 59 -8.34 -4.37 8.78
N LEU A 60 -8.31 -3.64 9.91
CA LEU A 60 -8.60 -2.22 9.94
C LEU A 60 -7.63 -1.43 9.05
N ARG A 61 -6.33 -1.69 9.18
CA ARG A 61 -5.30 -1.04 8.34
C ARG A 61 -5.46 -1.40 6.86
N ALA A 62 -5.69 -2.65 6.51
CA ALA A 62 -5.90 -3.07 5.13
C ALA A 62 -7.13 -2.37 4.51
N TYR A 63 -8.21 -2.22 5.28
CA TYR A 63 -9.40 -1.50 4.83
C TYR A 63 -9.11 -0.02 4.58
N GLU A 64 -8.45 0.65 5.53
CA GLU A 64 -8.06 2.06 5.38
C GLU A 64 -7.17 2.29 4.15
N LYS A 65 -6.17 1.42 3.95
CA LYS A 65 -5.28 1.49 2.78
C LYS A 65 -6.05 1.24 1.48
N LEU A 66 -6.94 0.25 1.47
CA LEU A 66 -7.80 -0.03 0.32
C LEU A 66 -8.69 1.17 -0.05
N GLN A 67 -9.31 1.82 0.94
CA GLN A 67 -10.10 3.04 0.70
C GLN A 67 -9.24 4.15 0.08
N ASN A 68 -8.02 4.37 0.59
CA ASN A 68 -7.09 5.33 0.01
C ASN A 68 -6.73 5.01 -1.45
N LEU A 69 -6.57 3.73 -1.80
CA LEU A 69 -6.33 3.30 -3.18
C LEU A 69 -7.53 3.60 -4.09
N VAL A 70 -8.75 3.40 -3.59
CA VAL A 70 -9.98 3.73 -4.30
C VAL A 70 -10.10 5.25 -4.52
N THR A 71 -9.86 6.06 -3.49
CA THR A 71 -9.87 7.53 -3.60
C THR A 71 -8.84 8.05 -4.61
N ARG A 72 -7.68 7.40 -4.71
CA ARG A 72 -6.63 7.73 -5.69
C ARG A 72 -6.94 7.26 -7.11
N GLY A 73 -8.04 6.53 -7.33
CA GLY A 73 -8.39 5.95 -8.63
C GLY A 73 -7.49 4.79 -9.05
N LEU A 74 -6.76 4.18 -8.11
CA LEU A 74 -5.87 3.04 -8.37
C LEU A 74 -6.61 1.70 -8.26
N VAL A 75 -7.73 1.69 -7.53
CA VAL A 75 -8.61 0.54 -7.36
C VAL A 75 -10.05 0.98 -7.66
N GLU A 76 -10.74 0.20 -8.45
CA GLU A 76 -12.15 0.40 -8.76
C GLU A 76 -13.01 -0.40 -7.77
N LYS A 77 -13.97 0.26 -7.14
CA LYS A 77 -14.91 -0.38 -6.21
C LYS A 77 -16.23 -0.67 -6.93
N ILE A 78 -16.55 -1.95 -7.06
CA ILE A 78 -17.76 -2.45 -7.73
C ILE A 78 -18.66 -3.04 -6.65
N GLY A 79 -19.56 -2.23 -6.09
CA GLY A 79 -20.43 -2.65 -4.98
C GLY A 79 -19.62 -3.00 -3.72
N LYS A 80 -19.52 -4.31 -3.41
CA LYS A 80 -18.75 -4.86 -2.27
C LYS A 80 -17.40 -5.45 -2.69
N GLU A 81 -17.07 -5.35 -3.97
CA GLU A 81 -15.86 -5.93 -4.55
C GLU A 81 -14.90 -4.85 -5.05
N TYR A 82 -13.64 -5.24 -5.22
CA TYR A 82 -12.54 -4.35 -5.56
C TYR A 82 -11.74 -4.94 -6.72
N LYS A 83 -11.36 -4.09 -7.66
CA LYS A 83 -10.60 -4.44 -8.85
C LYS A 83 -9.40 -3.51 -8.98
N GLY A 84 -8.19 -4.04 -9.05
CA GLY A 84 -7.02 -3.20 -9.31
C GLY A 84 -7.03 -2.67 -10.74
N THR A 85 -6.61 -1.42 -10.88
CA THR A 85 -6.33 -0.82 -12.20
C THR A 85 -4.90 -1.17 -12.63
N SER A 86 -4.54 -0.87 -13.88
CA SER A 86 -3.15 -0.99 -14.36
C SER A 86 -2.15 -0.16 -13.56
N ARG A 87 -2.63 0.86 -12.85
CA ARG A 87 -1.84 1.79 -12.05
C ARG A 87 -1.70 1.37 -10.58
N VAL A 88 -2.27 0.23 -10.17
CA VAL A 88 -2.26 -0.18 -8.76
C VAL A 88 -0.83 -0.25 -8.17
N HIS A 89 0.17 -0.61 -8.99
CA HIS A 89 1.58 -0.64 -8.60
C HIS A 89 2.14 0.73 -8.21
N GLU A 90 1.53 1.84 -8.63
CA GLU A 90 1.92 3.21 -8.26
C GLU A 90 1.72 3.51 -6.76
N ALA A 91 0.92 2.69 -6.07
CA ALA A 91 0.79 2.81 -4.62
C ALA A 91 1.82 2.00 -3.84
N SER A 92 2.57 1.11 -4.49
CA SER A 92 3.57 0.31 -3.82
C SER A 92 4.70 1.17 -3.27
N SER A 93 5.32 0.70 -2.19
CA SER A 93 6.50 1.31 -1.58
C SER A 93 7.64 1.47 -2.60
N ALA A 94 7.71 0.58 -3.59
CA ALA A 94 8.68 0.65 -4.68
C ALA A 94 8.48 1.88 -5.59
N PHE A 95 7.22 2.22 -5.92
CA PHE A 95 6.92 3.42 -6.70
C PHE A 95 7.16 4.69 -5.87
N ALA A 96 6.76 4.70 -4.61
CA ALA A 96 7.03 5.81 -3.71
C ALA A 96 8.54 6.06 -3.48
N ALA A 97 9.35 4.98 -3.42
CA ALA A 97 10.80 5.07 -3.34
C ALA A 97 11.41 5.61 -4.65
N ALA A 98 10.88 5.22 -5.80
CA ALA A 98 11.30 5.73 -7.11
C ALA A 98 11.00 7.24 -7.26
N GLU A 99 9.81 7.71 -6.87
CA GLU A 99 9.47 9.14 -6.90
C GLU A 99 10.30 9.95 -5.91
N ALA A 100 10.56 9.42 -4.72
CA ALA A 100 11.39 10.11 -3.72
C ALA A 100 12.85 10.25 -4.19
N ALA A 101 13.39 9.24 -4.88
CA ALA A 101 14.73 9.29 -5.46
C ALA A 101 14.82 10.31 -6.61
N ALA A 102 13.74 10.47 -7.40
CA ALA A 102 13.69 11.44 -8.48
C ALA A 102 13.56 12.91 -7.99
N GLN A 103 13.11 13.14 -6.76
CA GLN A 103 12.94 14.47 -6.16
C GLN A 103 14.14 14.95 -5.31
N ASP A 104 15.21 14.16 -5.21
CA ASP A 104 16.45 14.54 -4.49
C ASP A 104 17.58 15.03 -5.44
N ASP A 105 17.36 15.02 -6.77
CA ASP A 105 18.32 15.45 -7.80
C ASP A 105 18.04 16.86 -8.38
N ALA A 106 17.20 17.67 -7.72
CA ALA A 106 16.82 19.03 -8.14
C ALA A 106 17.17 20.10 -7.11
#